data_AF-A0A932H018-F1
#
_entry.id   AF-A0A932H018-F1
#
_cell.length_a   1.000
_cell.length_b   1.000
_cell.length_c   1.000
_cell.angle_alpha   90.00
_cell.angle_beta   90.00
_cell.angle_gamma   90.00
#
_symmetry.space_group_name_H-M   'P 1'
#
loop_
_entity.id
_entity.type
_entity.pdbx_description
1 polymer ?
#
loop_
_entity_poly.entity_id
_entity_poly.type
_entity_poly.pdbx_seq_one_letter_code
_entity_poly.pdbx_strand_id
1 'polypeptide(L)'
;MRIADHVTKARRIEETMTGKVDRDSDYEIFVEACMLAGTHWLNALLHKLSVTKEAADLLHSDKPQLQVPVRADLRPVFAAMKLIEDLRPDYLRGTKRWSVDDGRRCMESYQRVKAFAEKVIAQ
;
A
#
# COMPACT_ATOMS: atom_id res chain seq x y z
N MET A 1 -8.59 10.52 -5.96
CA MET A 1 -9.46 9.99 -7.04
C MET A 1 -10.78 9.49 -6.42
N ARG A 2 -11.78 9.06 -7.21
CA ARG A 2 -12.97 8.39 -6.64
C ARG A 2 -12.59 7.04 -6.04
N ILE A 3 -13.37 6.57 -5.07
CA ILE A 3 -13.17 5.27 -4.41
C ILE A 3 -13.06 4.13 -5.46
N ALA A 4 -13.99 4.07 -6.42
CA ALA A 4 -13.99 3.02 -7.45
C ALA A 4 -12.76 3.06 -8.38
N ASP A 5 -12.22 4.26 -8.65
CA ASP A 5 -11.04 4.42 -9.49
C ASP A 5 -9.78 3.92 -8.78
N HIS A 6 -9.67 4.16 -7.46
CA HIS A 6 -8.61 3.61 -6.64
C HIS A 6 -8.66 2.08 -6.59
N VAL A 7 -9.83 1.49 -6.35
CA VAL A 7 -10.01 0.03 -6.33
C VAL A 7 -9.62 -0.59 -7.67
N THR A 8 -10.07 0.00 -8.77
CA THR A 8 -9.73 -0.48 -10.12
C THR A 8 -8.23 -0.42 -10.36
N LYS A 9 -7.56 0.66 -9.95
CA LYS A 9 -6.12 0.82 -10.11
C LYS A 9 -5.34 -0.17 -9.24
N ALA A 10 -5.72 -0.33 -7.98
CA ALA A 10 -5.09 -1.26 -7.04
C ALA A 10 -5.13 -2.71 -7.56
N ARG A 11 -6.29 -3.16 -8.05
CA ARG A 11 -6.46 -4.50 -8.64
C ARG A 11 -5.60 -4.72 -9.88
N ARG A 12 -5.58 -3.75 -10.80
CA ARG A 12 -4.75 -3.86 -12.02
C ARG A 12 -3.25 -3.93 -11.71
N ILE A 13 -2.79 -3.19 -10.70
CA ILE A 13 -1.40 -3.28 -10.25
C ILE A 13 -1.14 -4.63 -9.58
N GLU A 14 -2.06 -5.12 -8.74
CA GLU A 14 -1.97 -6.43 -8.10
C GLU A 14 -1.87 -7.58 -9.13
N GLU A 15 -2.70 -7.55 -10.18
CA GLU A 15 -2.65 -8.52 -11.27
C GLU A 15 -1.27 -8.53 -11.96
N THR A 16 -0.67 -7.35 -12.13
CA THR A 16 0.69 -7.25 -12.71
C THR A 16 1.73 -7.77 -11.71
N MET A 17 1.65 -7.33 -10.46
CA MET A 17 2.56 -7.70 -9.37
C MET A 17 2.58 -9.21 -9.10
N THR A 18 1.43 -9.88 -9.23
CA THR A 18 1.29 -11.32 -8.94
C THR A 18 1.44 -12.20 -10.16
N GLY A 19 1.15 -11.70 -11.36
CA GLY A 19 1.16 -12.49 -12.59
C GLY A 19 2.36 -12.26 -13.50
N LYS A 20 3.12 -11.17 -13.33
CA LYS A 20 4.18 -10.76 -14.27
C LYS A 20 5.52 -10.38 -13.64
N VAL A 21 5.54 -10.13 -12.34
CA VAL A 21 6.73 -9.70 -11.61
C VAL A 21 7.20 -10.89 -10.78
N ASP A 22 8.42 -11.34 -10.99
CA ASP A 22 9.02 -12.33 -10.09
C ASP A 22 9.49 -11.61 -8.84
N ARG A 23 8.93 -11.98 -7.68
CA ARG A 23 9.21 -11.30 -6.42
C ARG A 23 10.70 -11.25 -6.08
N ASP A 24 11.44 -12.32 -6.37
CA ASP A 24 12.79 -12.52 -5.87
C ASP A 24 13.86 -12.09 -6.88
N SER A 25 13.57 -12.10 -8.18
CA SER A 25 14.46 -11.53 -9.21
C SER A 25 14.15 -10.08 -9.59
N ASP A 26 12.91 -9.63 -9.43
CA ASP A 26 12.45 -8.26 -9.76
C ASP A 26 12.03 -7.48 -8.49
N TYR A 27 12.76 -7.67 -7.40
CA TYR A 27 12.33 -7.26 -6.07
C TYR A 27 12.12 -5.74 -5.92
N GLU A 28 12.88 -4.89 -6.63
CA GLU A 28 12.65 -3.45 -6.62
C GLU A 28 11.26 -3.11 -7.18
N ILE A 29 10.88 -3.76 -8.27
CA ILE A 29 9.59 -3.58 -8.93
C ILE A 29 8.47 -4.16 -8.07
N PHE A 30 8.71 -5.32 -7.44
CA PHE A 30 7.76 -5.94 -6.53
C PHE A 30 7.43 -5.04 -5.33
N VAL A 31 8.45 -4.49 -4.67
CA VAL A 31 8.28 -3.61 -3.50
C VAL A 31 7.57 -2.32 -3.91
N GLU A 32 7.92 -1.72 -5.05
CA GLU A 32 7.24 -0.51 -5.54
C GLU A 32 5.78 -0.80 -5.95
N ALA A 33 5.49 -1.98 -6.51
CA ALA A 33 4.13 -2.39 -6.84
C ALA A 33 3.27 -2.59 -5.58
N CYS A 34 3.81 -3.20 -4.52
CA CYS A 34 3.15 -3.30 -3.22
C CYS A 34 2.82 -1.91 -2.67
N MET A 35 3.77 -0.97 -2.76
CA MET A 35 3.59 0.39 -2.30
C MET A 35 2.48 1.10 -3.07
N LEU A 36 2.52 1.06 -4.41
CA LEU A 36 1.57 1.77 -5.26
C LEU A 36 0.15 1.21 -5.13
N ALA A 37 0.00 -0.12 -5.18
CA ALA A 37 -1.29 -0.75 -4.98
C ALA A 37 -1.82 -0.54 -3.54
N GLY A 38 -0.93 -0.64 -2.55
CA GLY A 38 -1.26 -0.39 -1.13
C GLY A 38 -1.75 1.03 -0.89
N THR A 39 -1.09 2.03 -1.47
CA THR A 39 -1.52 3.44 -1.39
C THR A 39 -2.92 3.64 -1.98
N HIS A 40 -3.25 2.97 -3.09
CA HIS A 40 -4.60 3.05 -3.65
C HIS A 40 -5.65 2.41 -2.74
N TRP A 41 -5.36 1.28 -2.12
CA TRP A 41 -6.24 0.69 -1.10
C TRP A 41 -6.41 1.60 0.12
N LEU A 42 -5.32 2.21 0.60
CA LEU A 42 -5.36 3.15 1.70
C LEU A 42 -6.21 4.39 1.35
N ASN A 43 -6.04 4.98 0.17
CA ASN A 43 -6.84 6.13 -0.25
C ASN A 43 -8.33 5.78 -0.40
N ALA A 44 -8.66 4.63 -0.98
CA ALA A 44 -10.04 4.16 -1.07
C ALA A 44 -10.67 4.03 0.33
N LEU A 45 -9.94 3.46 1.29
CA LEU A 45 -10.35 3.35 2.69
C LEU A 45 -10.56 4.73 3.35
N LEU A 46 -9.60 5.64 3.20
CA LEU A 46 -9.67 6.98 3.81
C LEU A 46 -10.82 7.81 3.26
N HIS A 47 -11.07 7.75 1.94
CA HIS A 47 -12.22 8.39 1.31
C HIS A 47 -13.54 7.79 1.80
N LYS A 48 -13.65 6.45 1.86
CA LYS A 48 -14.84 5.76 2.37
C LYS A 48 -15.18 6.20 3.79
N LEU A 49 -14.15 6.41 4.62
CA LEU A 49 -14.30 6.86 6.01
C LEU A 49 -14.36 8.39 6.18
N SER A 50 -14.38 9.15 5.07
CA SER A 50 -14.36 10.62 5.06
C SER A 50 -13.19 11.25 5.84
N VAL A 51 -12.07 10.53 5.97
CA VAL A 51 -10.84 11.04 6.59
C VAL A 51 -10.13 12.00 5.65
N THR A 52 -10.14 11.69 4.35
CA THR A 52 -9.66 12.56 3.27
C THR A 52 -10.77 12.80 2.25
N LYS A 53 -10.66 13.89 1.48
CA LYS A 53 -11.53 14.16 0.32
C LYS A 53 -10.93 13.49 -0.91
N GLU A 54 -11.73 13.22 -1.95
CA GLU A 54 -11.25 12.59 -3.20
C GLU A 54 -10.14 13.37 -3.94
N ALA A 55 -9.90 14.64 -3.59
CA ALA A 55 -8.81 15.46 -4.14
C ALA A 55 -7.54 15.46 -3.25
N ALA A 56 -7.56 14.73 -2.13
CA ALA A 56 -6.53 14.74 -1.10
C ALA A 56 -5.96 13.33 -0.89
N ASP A 57 -5.43 12.76 -1.97
CA ASP A 57 -4.81 11.43 -1.99
C ASP A 57 -3.45 11.46 -1.27
N LEU A 58 -3.18 10.41 -0.50
CA LEU A 58 -1.83 10.07 -0.09
C LEU A 58 -1.05 9.50 -1.27
N LEU A 59 0.24 9.83 -1.33
CA LEU A 59 1.24 9.28 -2.22
C LEU A 59 1.89 8.03 -1.61
N HIS A 60 2.15 8.05 -0.30
CA HIS A 60 2.73 6.91 0.44
C HIS A 60 1.92 6.58 1.70
N SER A 61 2.60 6.17 2.80
CA SER A 61 1.93 5.87 4.07
C SER A 61 1.47 7.14 4.81
N ASP A 62 2.19 8.25 4.69
CA ASP A 62 1.94 9.49 5.44
C ASP A 62 2.22 10.78 4.65
N LYS A 63 2.32 10.70 3.32
CA LYS A 63 2.64 11.84 2.45
C LYS A 63 1.49 12.15 1.50
N PRO A 64 0.95 13.38 1.46
CA PRO A 64 1.15 14.45 2.43
C PRO A 64 0.66 14.03 3.83
N GLN A 65 1.13 14.72 4.89
CA GLN A 65 0.65 14.45 6.24
C GLN A 65 -0.85 14.69 6.34
N LEU A 66 -1.54 13.79 7.03
CA LEU A 66 -2.95 13.99 7.36
C LEU A 66 -3.10 15.21 8.26
N GLN A 67 -4.14 16.00 8.02
CA GLN A 67 -4.47 17.17 8.85
C GLN A 67 -5.13 16.78 10.18
N VAL A 68 -5.42 15.49 10.38
CA VAL A 68 -6.05 14.93 11.57
C VAL A 68 -5.23 13.74 12.08
N PRO A 69 -5.22 13.47 13.39
CA PRO A 69 -4.57 12.28 13.92
C PRO A 69 -5.15 10.98 13.34
N VAL A 70 -4.28 9.98 13.13
CA VAL A 70 -4.71 8.65 12.70
C VAL A 70 -5.59 8.02 13.78
N ARG A 71 -6.84 7.71 13.42
CA ARG A 71 -7.79 7.01 14.29
C ARG A 71 -7.21 5.67 14.76
N ALA A 72 -7.53 5.28 16.00
CA ALA A 72 -6.95 4.08 16.62
C ALA A 72 -7.20 2.80 15.81
N ASP A 73 -8.38 2.68 15.20
CA ASP A 73 -8.78 1.57 14.34
C ASP A 73 -8.01 1.50 13.02
N LEU A 74 -7.45 2.62 12.56
CA LEU A 74 -6.65 2.69 11.34
C LEU A 74 -5.15 2.46 11.58
N ARG A 75 -4.67 2.51 12.83
CA ARG A 75 -3.24 2.31 13.13
C ARG A 75 -2.66 1.01 12.54
N PRO A 76 -3.35 -0.14 12.56
CA PRO A 76 -2.82 -1.37 11.97
C PRO A 76 -2.58 -1.27 10.46
N VAL A 77 -3.47 -0.59 9.70
CA VAL A 77 -3.31 -0.43 8.25
C VAL A 77 -2.19 0.56 7.91
N PHE A 78 -2.06 1.65 8.67
CA PHE A 78 -0.93 2.58 8.53
C PHE A 78 0.41 1.91 8.87
N ALA A 79 0.46 1.08 9.91
CA ALA A 79 1.66 0.33 10.26
C ALA A 79 2.08 -0.66 9.15
N ALA A 80 1.11 -1.33 8.52
CA ALA A 80 1.38 -2.22 7.38
C ALA A 80 1.92 -1.44 6.17
N MET A 81 1.33 -0.29 5.83
CA MET A 81 1.86 0.59 4.78
C MET A 81 3.26 1.13 5.10
N LYS A 82 3.50 1.51 6.35
CA LYS A 82 4.80 2.02 6.80
C LYS A 82 5.90 0.96 6.68
N LEU A 83 5.59 -0.31 6.94
CA LEU A 83 6.54 -1.41 6.72
C LEU A 83 6.96 -1.48 5.25
N ILE A 84 6.00 -1.42 4.32
CA ILE A 84 6.32 -1.41 2.88
C ILE A 84 7.17 -0.19 2.54
N GLU A 85 6.83 1.00 3.04
CA GLU A 85 7.60 2.22 2.80
C GLU A 85 9.03 2.13 3.36
N ASP A 86 9.24 1.48 4.51
CA ASP A 86 10.55 1.36 5.15
C ASP A 86 11.47 0.36 4.46
N LEU A 87 10.93 -0.63 3.74
CA LEU A 87 11.74 -1.53 2.91
C LEU A 87 12.26 -0.84 1.64
N ARG A 88 11.59 0.21 1.16
CA ARG A 88 11.91 0.83 -0.14
C ARG A 88 13.30 1.42 -0.23
N PRO A 89 13.77 2.26 0.71
CA PRO A 89 15.11 2.84 0.62
C PRO A 89 16.20 1.76 0.50
N ASP A 90 16.03 0.64 1.21
CA ASP A 90 16.99 -0.45 1.21
C ASP A 90 17.17 -1.11 -0.14
N TYR A 91 16.06 -1.38 -0.83
CA TYR A 91 16.06 -2.12 -2.08
C TYR A 91 16.13 -1.23 -3.31
N LEU A 92 15.39 -0.11 -3.34
CA LEU A 92 15.35 0.78 -4.50
C LEU A 92 16.63 1.64 -4.62
N ARG A 93 17.43 1.75 -3.56
CA ARG A 93 18.73 2.45 -3.59
C ARG A 93 19.93 1.51 -3.43
N GLY A 94 19.68 0.21 -3.28
CA GLY A 94 20.73 -0.81 -3.19
C GLY A 94 21.58 -0.75 -1.92
N THR A 95 21.04 -0.28 -0.79
CA THR A 95 21.78 -0.27 0.49
C THR A 95 21.74 -1.62 1.20
N LYS A 96 20.91 -2.57 0.73
CA LYS A 96 20.77 -3.92 1.27
C LYS A 96 20.67 -4.96 0.16
N ARG A 97 21.22 -6.16 0.38
CA ARG A 97 20.97 -7.33 -0.48
C ARG A 97 19.57 -7.88 -0.25
N TRP A 98 18.93 -8.38 -1.32
CA TRP A 98 17.58 -8.94 -1.23
C TRP A 98 17.44 -10.01 -0.14
N SER A 99 16.35 -9.91 0.61
CA SER A 99 15.95 -10.89 1.63
C SER A 99 14.58 -11.45 1.27
N VAL A 100 14.50 -12.76 1.06
CA VAL A 100 13.24 -13.47 0.82
C VAL A 100 12.23 -13.24 1.96
N ASP A 101 12.72 -13.09 3.20
CA ASP A 101 11.87 -12.77 4.34
C ASP A 101 11.26 -11.36 4.24
N ASP A 102 12.01 -10.39 3.74
CA ASP A 102 11.46 -9.04 3.52
C ASP A 102 10.47 -9.03 2.37
N GLY A 103 10.72 -9.80 1.31
CA GLY A 103 9.74 -10.02 0.24
C GLY A 103 8.43 -10.61 0.77
N ARG A 104 8.52 -11.62 1.64
CA ARG A 104 7.35 -12.21 2.33
C ARG A 104 6.63 -11.18 3.20
N ARG A 105 7.35 -10.45 4.06
CA ARG A 105 6.79 -9.42 4.95
C ARG A 105 6.14 -8.27 4.17
N CYS A 106 6.71 -7.89 3.03
CA CYS A 106 6.15 -6.89 2.13
C CYS A 106 4.79 -7.36 1.58
N MET A 107 4.72 -8.57 1.03
CA MET A 107 3.47 -9.16 0.53
C MET A 107 2.41 -9.29 1.63
N GLU A 108 2.80 -9.80 2.80
CA GLU A 108 1.88 -9.94 3.94
C GLU A 108 1.32 -8.59 4.41
N SER A 109 2.15 -7.56 4.40
CA SER A 109 1.73 -6.20 4.75
C SER A 109 0.77 -5.64 3.71
N TYR A 110 1.06 -5.82 2.41
CA TYR A 110 0.16 -5.46 1.33
C TYR A 110 -1.21 -6.16 1.46
N GLN A 111 -1.22 -7.47 1.71
CA GLN A 111 -2.46 -8.24 1.87
C GLN A 111 -3.29 -7.78 3.09
N ARG A 112 -2.62 -7.38 4.18
CA ARG A 112 -3.32 -6.79 5.34
C ARG A 112 -3.99 -5.47 4.98
N VAL A 113 -3.34 -4.61 4.21
CA VAL A 113 -3.90 -3.33 3.75
C VAL A 113 -5.11 -3.57 2.86
N LYS A 114 -4.97 -4.44 1.86
CA LYS A 114 -6.07 -4.83 0.96
C LYS A 114 -7.26 -5.39 1.72
N ALA A 115 -7.06 -6.41 2.56
CA ALA A 115 -8.14 -7.07 3.28
C ALA A 115 -8.90 -6.11 4.21
N PHE A 116 -8.18 -5.20 4.89
CA PHE A 116 -8.81 -4.18 5.72
C PHE A 116 -9.65 -3.21 4.88
N ALA A 117 -9.08 -2.70 3.78
CA ALA A 117 -9.77 -1.78 2.89
C ALA A 117 -11.03 -2.42 2.28
N GLU A 118 -10.93 -3.65 1.75
CA GLU A 118 -12.06 -4.37 1.17
C GLU A 118 -13.19 -4.59 2.19
N LYS A 119 -12.85 -4.96 3.43
CA LYS A 119 -13.83 -5.11 4.51
C LYS A 119 -14.62 -3.82 4.78
N VAL A 120 -13.95 -2.67 4.79
CA VAL A 120 -14.59 -1.37 5.08
C VAL A 120 -15.36 -0.84 3.87
N ILE A 121 -14.85 -1.06 2.66
CA ILE A 121 -15.50 -0.59 1.43
C ILE A 121 -16.82 -1.34 1.18
N ALA A 122 -16.90 -2.61 1.57
CA ALA A 122 -18.09 -3.45 1.42
C ALA A 122 -19.24 -3.13 2.40
N GLN A 123 -18.99 -2.32 3.43
CA GLN A 123 -20.01 -1.84 4.39
C GLN A 123 -20.73 -0.60 3.87
#